data_AF-A0A958NFU3-F1
#
_entry.id   AF-A0A958NFU3-F1
#
_cell.length_a   1.000
_cell.length_b   1.000
_cell.length_c   1.000
_cell.angle_alpha   90.00
_cell.angle_beta   90.00
_cell.angle_gamma   90.00
#
_symmetry.space_group_name_H-M   'P 1'
#
loop_
_entity.id
_entity.type
_entity.pdbx_description
1 polymer ?
#
loop_
_entity_poly.entity_id
_entity_poly.type
_entity_poly.pdbx_seq_one_letter_code
_entity_poly.pdbx_strand_id
1 'polypeptide(L)'
;MAIKKSELYSSLWKSCDELRGGMDASQYKDYVLTLLFVKYVSDKYADADGLVVIPRGGSFQDMVESKGKGDIGDRINKTIAVLA
;
A
#
# COMPACT_ATOMS: atom_id res chain seq x y z
N MET A 1 7.95 -25.67 -4.16
CA MET A 1 6.96 -26.25 -3.24
C MET A 1 5.72 -25.38 -3.26
N ALA A 2 4.52 -25.96 -3.32
CA ALA A 2 3.29 -25.19 -3.23
C ALA A 2 3.12 -24.67 -1.79
N ILE A 3 3.02 -23.35 -1.62
CA ILE A 3 2.73 -22.74 -0.32
C ILE A 3 1.31 -23.12 0.07
N LYS A 4 1.13 -23.66 1.28
CA LYS A 4 -0.21 -23.96 1.82
C LYS A 4 -0.92 -22.65 2.14
N LYS A 5 -2.23 -22.56 1.86
CA LYS A 5 -3.03 -21.35 2.18
C LYS A 5 -2.86 -20.91 3.64
N SER A 6 -2.83 -21.87 4.58
CA SER A 6 -2.62 -21.60 6.01
C SER A 6 -1.27 -20.97 6.31
N GLU A 7 -0.22 -21.38 5.61
CA GLU A 7 1.15 -20.87 5.77
C GLU A 7 1.27 -19.45 5.20
N LEU A 8 0.64 -19.20 4.05
CA LEU A 8 0.53 -17.85 3.48
C LEU A 8 -0.19 -16.90 4.44
N TYR A 9 -1.35 -17.29 4.97
CA TYR A 9 -2.10 -16.45 5.90
C TYR A 9 -1.33 -16.18 7.19
N SER A 10 -0.66 -17.21 7.74
CA SER A 10 0.19 -17.06 8.91
C SER A 10 1.32 -16.06 8.66
N SER A 11 2.00 -16.18 7.50
CA SER A 11 3.08 -15.27 7.13
C SER A 11 2.59 -13.83 6.96
N LEU A 12 1.45 -13.62 6.30
CA LEU A 12 0.88 -12.28 6.11
C LEU A 12 0.48 -11.66 7.45
N TRP A 13 -0.15 -12.43 8.34
CA TRP A 13 -0.53 -11.94 9.66
C TRP A 13 0.67 -11.54 10.48
N LYS A 14 1.71 -12.39 10.50
CA LYS A 14 2.95 -12.11 11.20
C LYS A 14 3.62 -10.83 10.69
N SER A 15 3.68 -10.64 9.37
CA SER A 15 4.21 -9.41 8.79
C SER A 15 3.41 -8.17 9.22
N CYS A 16 2.08 -8.26 9.27
CA CYS A 16 1.24 -7.17 9.76
C CYS A 16 1.49 -6.86 11.24
N ASP A 17 1.69 -7.87 12.09
CA ASP A 17 2.03 -7.68 13.51
C ASP A 17 3.40 -7.02 13.69
N GLU A 18 4.40 -7.41 12.89
CA GLU A 18 5.72 -6.78 12.91
C GLU A 18 5.66 -5.32 12.43
N LEU A 19 4.89 -5.04 11.38
CA LEU A 19 4.77 -3.71 10.78
C LEU A 19 3.97 -2.73 11.65
N ARG A 20 2.92 -3.20 12.35
CA ARG A 20 2.16 -2.32 13.25
C ARG A 20 2.92 -2.00 14.53
N GLY A 21 3.85 -2.87 14.95
CA GLY A 21 4.60 -2.71 16.18
C GLY A 21 3.69 -2.51 17.39
N GLY A 22 3.84 -1.38 18.09
CA GLY A 22 3.01 -0.99 19.23
C GLY A 22 1.67 -0.35 18.87
N MET A 23 1.36 -0.15 17.59
CA MET A 23 0.10 0.48 17.15
C MET A 23 -1.09 -0.45 17.36
N ASP A 24 -2.21 0.14 17.80
CA ASP A 24 -3.46 -0.60 17.90
C ASP A 24 -3.93 -1.09 16.52
N ALA A 25 -4.52 -2.28 16.48
CA ALA A 25 -4.97 -2.89 15.23
C ALA A 25 -6.04 -2.04 14.52
N SER A 26 -6.88 -1.33 15.26
CA SER A 26 -7.90 -0.46 14.68
C SER A 26 -7.32 0.78 14.01
N GLN A 27 -6.12 1.22 14.40
CA GLN A 27 -5.42 2.32 13.73
C GLN A 27 -4.60 1.79 12.55
N TYR A 28 -3.91 0.66 12.74
CA TYR A 28 -3.09 0.05 11.67
C TYR A 28 -3.92 -0.31 10.43
N LYS A 29 -5.16 -0.79 10.62
CA LYS A 29 -6.05 -1.12 9.51
C LYS A 29 -6.29 0.07 8.57
N ASP A 30 -6.42 1.28 9.11
CA ASP A 30 -6.77 2.47 8.33
C ASP A 30 -5.60 2.87 7.40
N TYR A 31 -4.36 2.66 7.86
CA TYR A 31 -3.16 2.88 7.05
C TYR A 31 -2.96 1.77 6.00
N VAL A 32 -3.00 0.50 6.43
CA VAL A 32 -2.68 -0.62 5.53
C VAL A 32 -3.73 -0.81 4.45
N LEU A 33 -5.02 -0.58 4.76
CA LEU A 33 -6.10 -0.71 3.78
C LEU A 33 -6.03 0.39 2.72
N THR A 34 -5.68 1.62 3.11
CA THR A 34 -5.44 2.72 2.16
C THR A 34 -4.31 2.36 1.19
N LEU A 35 -3.17 1.89 1.69
CA LEU A 35 -2.04 1.48 0.84
C LEU A 35 -2.39 0.32 -0.08
N LEU A 36 -3.12 -0.69 0.42
CA LEU A 36 -3.58 -1.82 -0.39
C LEU A 36 -4.57 -1.38 -1.47
N PHE A 37 -5.45 -0.42 -1.17
CA PHE A 37 -6.38 0.13 -2.14
C PHE A 37 -5.64 0.85 -3.26
N VAL A 38 -4.70 1.75 -2.93
CA VAL A 38 -3.88 2.45 -3.93
C VAL A 38 -3.09 1.45 -4.78
N LYS A 39 -2.50 0.41 -4.16
CA LYS A 39 -1.83 -0.68 -4.87
C LYS A 39 -2.78 -1.38 -5.85
N TYR A 40 -3.96 -1.80 -5.39
CA TYR A 40 -4.94 -2.49 -6.22
C TYR A 40 -5.38 -1.67 -7.42
N VAL A 41 -5.73 -0.40 -7.19
CA VAL A 41 -6.17 0.51 -8.27
C VAL A 41 -5.02 0.76 -9.24
N SER A 42 -3.81 1.01 -8.74
CA SER A 42 -2.59 1.17 -9.55
C SER A 42 -2.32 -0.02 -10.44
N ASP A 43 -2.42 -1.24 -9.91
CA ASP A 43 -2.16 -2.45 -10.69
C ASP A 43 -3.26 -2.72 -11.72
N LYS A 44 -4.51 -2.43 -11.37
CA LYS A 44 -5.65 -2.74 -12.22
C LYS A 44 -5.81 -1.77 -13.39
N TYR A 45 -5.48 -0.50 -13.18
CA TYR A 45 -5.74 0.57 -14.13
C TYR A 45 -4.47 1.27 -14.65
N ALA A 46 -3.29 0.64 -14.49
CA ALA A 46 -2.02 1.17 -15.00
C ALA A 46 -2.05 1.50 -16.51
N ASP A 47 -2.70 0.64 -17.31
CA ASP A 47 -2.67 0.69 -18.78
C ASP A 47 -4.08 0.66 -19.40
N ALA A 48 -5.13 0.85 -18.59
CA ALA A 48 -6.51 0.65 -19.02
C ALA A 48 -7.32 1.95 -18.94
N ASP A 49 -8.14 2.18 -19.97
CA ASP A 49 -9.25 3.15 -19.96
C ASP A 49 -10.32 2.64 -18.97
N GLY A 50 -10.03 2.84 -17.69
CA GLY A 50 -10.70 2.22 -16.57
C GLY A 50 -11.75 3.12 -15.93
N LEU A 51 -12.55 2.53 -15.03
CA LEU A 51 -13.52 3.28 -14.23
C LEU A 51 -12.87 4.28 -13.25
N VAL A 52 -11.57 4.15 -13.01
CA VAL A 52 -10.81 5.00 -12.10
C VAL A 52 -9.56 5.49 -12.83
N VAL A 53 -9.40 6.81 -12.87
CA VAL A 53 -8.19 7.47 -13.39
C VAL A 53 -7.28 7.76 -12.22
N ILE A 54 -6.01 7.35 -12.33
CA ILE A 54 -5.00 7.64 -11.33
C ILE A 54 -4.29 8.93 -11.77
N PRO A 55 -4.41 10.03 -11.01
CA PRO A 55 -3.70 11.26 -11.31
C PRO A 55 -2.19 11.04 -11.31
N ARG A 56 -1.47 11.81 -12.14
CA ARG A 56 -0.02 11.74 -12.24
C ARG A 56 0.62 11.99 -10.87
N GLY A 57 1.52 11.11 -10.44
CA GLY A 57 2.17 11.21 -9.13
C GLY A 57 1.36 10.59 -7.98
N GLY A 58 0.19 10.03 -8.25
CA GLY A 58 -0.71 9.37 -7.29
C GLY A 58 -0.64 7.83 -7.31
N SER A 59 0.22 7.23 -8.15
CA SER A 59 0.27 5.78 -8.30
C SER A 59 1.08 5.11 -7.18
N PHE A 60 0.89 3.81 -7.03
CA PHE A 60 1.72 3.01 -6.13
C PHE A 60 3.20 3.01 -6.55
N GLN A 61 3.49 3.14 -7.85
CA GLN A 61 4.86 3.23 -8.33
C GLN A 61 5.56 4.50 -7.81
N ASP A 62 4.85 5.63 -7.76
CA ASP A 62 5.35 6.89 -7.19
C ASP A 62 5.70 6.73 -5.68
N MET A 63 4.93 5.91 -4.95
CA MET A 63 5.25 5.57 -3.56
C MET A 63 6.52 4.71 -3.46
N VAL A 64 6.68 3.73 -4.35
CA VAL A 64 7.86 2.83 -4.35
C VAL A 64 9.15 3.59 -4.65
N GLU A 65 9.11 4.59 -5.53
CA GLU A 65 10.27 5.45 -5.84
C GLU A 65 10.78 6.25 -4.63
N SER A 66 9.93 6.42 -3.62
CA SER A 66 10.28 7.09 -2.35
C SER A 66 11.02 6.16 -1.37
N LYS A 67 11.17 4.87 -1.70
CA LYS A 67 11.89 3.90 -0.84
C LYS A 67 13.34 4.32 -0.62
N GLY A 68 13.78 4.23 0.64
CA GLY A 68 15.15 4.57 1.04
C GLY A 68 15.43 6.07 1.14
N LYS A 69 14.42 6.93 0.96
CA LYS A 69 14.54 8.38 1.21
C LYS A 69 14.27 8.68 2.69
N GLY A 70 15.02 9.61 3.27
CA GLY A 70 14.86 10.00 4.69
C GLY A 70 13.53 10.69 5.00
N ASP A 71 12.87 11.24 3.97
CA ASP A 71 11.58 11.93 4.00
C ASP A 71 10.44 11.08 3.38
N ILE A 72 10.56 9.75 3.42
CA ILE A 72 9.61 8.82 2.79
C ILE A 72 8.16 9.05 3.24
N GLY A 73 7.93 9.34 4.52
CA GLY A 73 6.58 9.58 5.06
C GLY A 73 5.91 10.78 4.39
N ASP A 74 6.64 11.91 4.27
CA ASP A 74 6.13 13.12 3.62
C ASP A 74 5.88 12.91 2.13
N ARG A 75 6.72 12.12 1.46
CA ARG A 75 6.53 11.79 0.04
C ARG A 75 5.27 10.95 -0.18
N ILE A 76 5.07 9.92 0.64
CA ILE A 76 3.86 9.08 0.58
C ILE A 76 2.62 9.95 0.88
N ASN A 77 2.69 10.84 1.87
CA ASN A 77 1.59 11.76 2.17
C ASN A 77 1.25 12.66 0.97
N LYS A 78 2.26 13.17 0.25
CA LYS A 78 2.04 13.96 -0.96
C LYS A 78 1.41 13.12 -2.08
N THR A 79 1.85 11.89 -2.28
CA THR A 79 1.23 10.96 -3.26
C THR A 79 -0.24 10.70 -2.92
N ILE A 80 -0.56 10.45 -1.64
CA ILE A 80 -1.95 10.23 -1.19
C ILE A 80 -2.78 11.52 -1.34
N ALA A 81 -2.21 12.68 -1.05
CA ALA A 81 -2.91 13.96 -1.17
C ALA A 81 -3.34 14.29 -2.62
N VAL A 82 -2.63 13.75 -3.62
CA VAL A 82 -3.01 13.89 -5.04
C VAL A 82 -4.23 13.03 -5.40
N LEU A 83 -4.56 12.03 -4.58
CA LEU A 83 -5.73 11.15 -4.76
C LEU A 83 -7.01 11.64 -4.07
N ALA A 84 -6.91 12.68 -3.23
CA ALA A 84 -8.02 13.28 -2.49
C ALA A 84 -8.60 14.49 -3.24
#